data_AF-A0A8J3PIN6-F1
#
_entry.id   AF-A0A8J3PIN6-F1
#
_cell.length_a   1.000
_cell.length_b   1.000
_cell.length_c   1.000
_cell.angle_alpha   90.00
_cell.angle_beta   90.00
_cell.angle_gamma   90.00
#
_symmetry.space_group_name_H-M   'P 1'
#
loop_
_entity.id
_entity.type
_entity.pdbx_description
1 polymer ?
#
loop_
_entity_poly.entity_id
_entity_poly.type
_entity_poly.pdbx_seq_one_letter_code
_entity_poly.pdbx_strand_id
1 'polypeptide(L)'
;MSDLGVAPETLARAGHERYLAEQTAAGVPMGETPAMATWEALPDDLRQANLDQVADIPAKLAMVGCAAAPAASGDAETAFSDAELELLSVHEHDRWCAQRVAAGWTYAPVRDDAAKHHPSLTPWSELSESEKDKDRSVVRRIPLLLALGGLRMVRRQG
;
A
#
# COMPACT_ATOMS: atom_id res chain seq x y z
N MET A 1 15.60 11.81 7.13
CA MET A 1 15.12 12.07 5.74
C MET A 1 14.71 10.72 5.17
N SER A 2 13.54 10.61 4.56
CA SER A 2 13.12 9.35 3.91
C SER A 2 13.99 9.07 2.69
N ASP A 3 14.14 7.80 2.31
CA ASP A 3 14.89 7.40 1.11
C ASP A 3 14.28 7.92 -0.20
N LEU A 4 13.04 8.43 -0.14
CA LEU A 4 12.33 9.06 -1.26
C LEU A 4 12.59 10.57 -1.39
N GLY A 5 13.20 11.20 -0.38
CA GLY A 5 13.35 12.67 -0.35
C GLY A 5 12.03 13.44 -0.16
N VAL A 6 10.90 12.74 0.08
CA VAL A 6 9.56 13.28 0.36
C VAL A 6 9.06 12.71 1.68
N ALA A 7 8.43 13.53 2.53
CA ALA A 7 7.91 13.06 3.81
C ALA A 7 6.89 11.92 3.59
N PRO A 8 7.02 10.76 4.29
CA PRO A 8 6.10 9.64 4.12
C PRO A 8 4.64 10.02 4.33
N GLU A 9 4.37 10.94 5.25
CA GLU A 9 3.02 11.46 5.50
C GLU A 9 2.41 12.14 4.27
N THR A 10 3.20 12.87 3.48
CA THR A 10 2.70 13.54 2.26
C THR A 10 2.13 12.52 1.28
N LEU A 11 2.87 11.44 1.02
CA LEU A 11 2.46 10.38 0.11
C LEU A 11 1.30 9.55 0.69
N ALA A 12 1.36 9.24 1.99
CA ALA A 12 0.34 8.44 2.66
C ALA A 12 -1.01 9.20 2.68
N ARG A 13 -0.99 10.50 2.97
CA ARG A 13 -2.17 11.37 2.94
C ARG A 13 -2.76 11.45 1.53
N ALA A 14 -1.93 11.75 0.52
CA ALA A 14 -2.41 11.84 -0.86
C ALA A 14 -2.99 10.50 -1.37
N GLY A 15 -2.37 9.38 -0.98
CA GLY A 15 -2.89 8.04 -1.27
C GLY A 15 -4.23 7.75 -0.61
N HIS A 16 -4.42 8.20 0.64
CA HIS A 16 -5.66 8.06 1.40
C HIS A 16 -6.78 8.95 0.86
N GLU A 17 -6.50 10.21 0.54
CA GLU A 17 -7.46 11.14 -0.07
C GLU A 17 -7.99 10.59 -1.40
N ARG A 18 -7.11 9.98 -2.21
CA ARG A 18 -7.52 9.30 -3.42
C ARG A 18 -8.42 8.08 -3.15
N TYR A 19 -8.08 7.26 -2.15
CA TYR A 19 -8.93 6.14 -1.74
C TYR A 19 -10.33 6.63 -1.36
N LEU A 20 -10.44 7.70 -0.56
CA LEU A 20 -11.73 8.30 -0.19
C LEU A 20 -12.51 8.77 -1.42
N ALA A 21 -11.84 9.43 -2.38
CA ALA A 21 -12.47 9.88 -3.61
C ALA A 21 -13.02 8.71 -4.45
N GLU A 22 -12.26 7.62 -4.58
CA GLU A 22 -12.66 6.41 -5.29
C GLU A 22 -13.85 5.71 -4.61
N GLN A 23 -13.82 5.57 -3.28
CA GLN A 23 -14.91 4.96 -2.51
C GLN A 23 -16.19 5.80 -2.55
N THR A 24 -16.05 7.12 -2.42
CA THR A 24 -17.19 8.05 -2.51
C THR A 24 -17.82 8.00 -3.91
N ALA A 25 -16.99 7.96 -4.96
CA ALA A 25 -17.48 7.80 -6.34
C ALA A 25 -18.17 6.44 -6.57
N ALA A 26 -17.75 5.40 -5.86
CA ALA A 26 -18.40 4.09 -5.84
C ALA A 26 -19.67 4.03 -4.96
N GLY A 27 -20.06 5.14 -4.31
CA GLY A 27 -21.28 5.25 -3.52
C GLY A 27 -21.15 4.84 -2.05
N VAL A 28 -19.93 4.59 -1.56
CA VAL A 28 -19.65 4.29 -0.15
C VAL A 28 -19.67 5.60 0.65
N PRO A 29 -20.58 5.78 1.62
CA PRO A 29 -20.65 7.02 2.39
C PRO A 29 -19.44 7.22 3.32
N MET A 30 -19.07 8.48 3.53
CA MET A 30 -18.13 8.84 4.58
C MET A 30 -18.65 8.40 5.95
N GLY A 31 -17.79 7.83 6.78
CA GLY A 31 -18.10 7.30 8.11
C GLY A 31 -18.69 5.88 8.12
N GLU A 32 -18.93 5.24 6.98
CA GLU A 32 -19.47 3.87 6.94
C GLU A 32 -18.52 2.85 7.58
N THR A 33 -17.22 3.02 7.40
CA THR A 33 -16.18 2.22 8.05
C THR A 33 -15.12 3.12 8.68
N PRO A 34 -14.29 2.61 9.61
CA PRO A 34 -13.20 3.41 10.18
C PRO A 34 -12.20 3.95 9.14
N ALA A 35 -12.08 3.29 7.98
CA ALA A 35 -11.25 3.75 6.86
C ALA A 35 -11.89 4.89 6.05
N MET A 36 -13.22 5.04 6.11
CA MET A 36 -13.97 6.11 5.43
C MET A 36 -13.99 7.41 6.26
N ALA A 37 -12.83 7.82 6.78
CA ALA A 37 -12.63 9.04 7.55
C ALA A 37 -11.55 9.92 6.89
N THR A 38 -11.58 11.24 7.12
CA THR A 38 -10.50 12.14 6.66
C THR A 38 -9.17 11.76 7.29
N TRP A 39 -8.05 12.23 6.74
CA TRP A 39 -6.72 11.92 7.28
C TRP A 39 -6.58 12.28 8.77
N GLU A 40 -7.13 13.43 9.16
CA GLU A 40 -7.11 13.95 10.53
C GLU A 40 -7.97 13.11 11.48
N ALA A 41 -9.06 12.51 10.97
CA ALA A 41 -9.97 11.69 11.76
C ALA A 41 -9.68 10.18 11.65
N LEU A 42 -8.72 9.78 10.82
CA LEU A 42 -8.37 8.38 10.62
C LEU A 42 -7.82 7.79 11.92
N PRO A 43 -8.28 6.58 12.34
CA PRO A 43 -7.69 5.86 13.45
C PRO A 43 -6.17 5.73 13.33
N ASP A 44 -5.46 5.88 14.46
CA ASP A 44 -4.00 5.92 14.46
C ASP A 44 -3.35 4.65 13.89
N ASP A 45 -3.98 3.49 14.09
CA ASP A 45 -3.51 2.21 13.52
C ASP A 45 -3.63 2.20 11.99
N LEU A 46 -4.71 2.73 11.44
CA LEU A 46 -4.89 2.85 9.99
C LEU A 46 -3.97 3.93 9.40
N ARG A 47 -3.79 5.06 10.09
CA ARG A 47 -2.83 6.10 9.67
C ARG A 47 -1.41 5.55 9.66
N GLN A 48 -1.02 4.82 10.69
CA GLN A 48 0.29 4.17 10.77
C GLN A 48 0.45 3.10 9.67
N ALA A 49 -0.60 2.31 9.38
CA ALA A 49 -0.55 1.35 8.28
C ALA A 49 -0.30 2.01 6.91
N ASN A 50 -0.91 3.17 6.64
CA ASN A 50 -0.66 3.94 5.43
C ASN A 50 0.78 4.48 5.38
N LEU A 51 1.32 4.95 6.51
CA LEU A 51 2.71 5.41 6.62
C LEU A 51 3.70 4.28 6.37
N ASP A 52 3.49 3.11 6.98
CA ASP A 52 4.35 1.94 6.86
C ASP A 52 4.36 1.40 5.42
N GLN A 53 3.21 1.42 4.75
CA GLN A 53 3.11 1.04 3.34
C GLN A 53 3.97 1.96 2.44
N VAL A 54 3.92 3.27 2.67
CA VAL A 54 4.74 4.24 1.93
C VAL A 54 6.22 4.08 2.26
N ALA A 55 6.56 3.86 3.54
CA ALA A 55 7.93 3.69 3.99
C ALA A 55 8.63 2.49 3.34
N ASP A 56 7.88 1.46 2.95
CA ASP A 56 8.39 0.25 2.31
C ASP A 56 8.54 0.38 0.77
N ILE A 57 8.04 1.46 0.15
CA ILE A 57 8.15 1.67 -1.30
C ILE A 57 9.60 1.56 -1.82
N PRO A 58 10.62 2.19 -1.21
CA PRO A 58 12.01 2.06 -1.65
C PRO A 58 12.50 0.61 -1.68
N ALA A 59 12.12 -0.20 -0.68
CA ALA A 59 12.50 -1.61 -0.61
C ALA A 59 11.86 -2.42 -1.74
N LYS A 60 10.54 -2.23 -1.97
CA LYS A 60 9.83 -2.83 -3.11
C LYS A 60 10.48 -2.47 -4.44
N LEU A 61 10.76 -1.19 -4.67
CA LEU A 61 11.42 -0.76 -5.90
C LEU A 61 12.78 -1.46 -6.08
N ALA A 62 13.58 -1.53 -5.02
CA ALA A 62 14.89 -2.18 -5.07
C ALA A 62 14.81 -3.68 -5.43
N MET A 63 13.80 -4.41 -4.96
CA MET A 63 13.60 -5.84 -5.27
C MET A 63 13.45 -6.12 -6.78
N VAL A 64 12.92 -5.17 -7.54
CA VAL A 64 12.67 -5.29 -8.99
C VAL A 64 13.62 -4.44 -9.83
N GLY A 65 14.77 -4.08 -9.26
CA GLY A 65 15.78 -3.28 -9.95
C GLY A 65 15.32 -1.85 -10.26
N CYS A 66 14.35 -1.32 -9.53
CA CYS A 66 13.86 0.04 -9.66
C CYS A 66 14.38 0.96 -8.54
N ALA A 67 14.19 2.26 -8.75
CA ALA A 67 14.32 3.30 -7.72
C ALA A 67 13.30 4.42 -7.97
N ALA A 68 13.09 5.27 -6.97
CA ALA A 68 12.39 6.54 -7.18
C ALA A 68 13.39 7.62 -7.63
N ALA A 69 12.95 8.50 -8.51
CA ALA A 69 13.69 9.69 -8.95
C ALA A 69 12.74 10.88 -9.08
N PRO A 70 13.22 12.14 -9.04
CA PRO A 70 12.39 13.29 -9.37
C PRO A 70 11.74 13.13 -10.75
N ALA A 71 10.46 13.50 -10.84
CA ALA A 71 9.74 13.51 -12.11
C ALA A 71 10.20 14.70 -12.97
N ALA A 72 10.40 14.48 -14.28
CA ALA A 72 10.63 15.52 -15.27
C ALA A 72 9.48 15.57 -16.29
N SER A 73 9.29 16.73 -16.92
CA SER A 73 8.29 16.90 -17.97
C SER A 73 8.55 15.95 -19.15
N GLY A 74 7.55 15.16 -19.53
CA GLY A 74 7.62 14.25 -20.69
C GLY A 74 8.14 12.85 -20.38
N ASP A 75 8.37 12.50 -19.11
CA ASP A 75 8.69 11.13 -18.73
C ASP A 75 7.53 10.17 -19.00
N ALA A 76 7.83 8.99 -19.57
CA ALA A 76 6.85 7.92 -19.74
C ALA A 76 6.53 7.26 -18.40
N GLU A 77 5.26 6.95 -18.18
CA GLU A 77 4.83 6.19 -17.01
C GLU A 77 5.42 4.77 -17.09
N THR A 78 6.14 4.37 -16.03
CA THR A 78 6.71 3.03 -15.95
C THR A 78 5.78 2.17 -15.12
N ALA A 79 5.35 1.04 -15.67
CA ALA A 79 4.58 0.03 -14.95
C ALA A 79 5.47 -1.14 -14.50
N PHE A 80 4.99 -1.88 -13.51
CA PHE A 80 5.54 -3.21 -13.19
C PHE A 80 5.07 -4.22 -14.24
N SER A 81 5.93 -5.19 -14.56
CA SER A 81 5.50 -6.41 -15.26
C SER A 81 4.67 -7.30 -14.34
N ASP A 82 3.94 -8.26 -14.91
CA ASP A 82 3.11 -9.18 -14.11
C ASP A 82 3.93 -9.98 -13.08
N ALA A 83 5.14 -10.40 -13.45
CA ALA A 83 6.03 -11.14 -12.56
C ALA A 83 6.54 -10.27 -11.38
N GLU A 84 6.83 -9.00 -11.66
CA GLU A 84 7.23 -8.03 -10.63
C GLU A 84 6.06 -7.68 -9.72
N LEU A 85 4.88 -7.51 -10.30
CA LEU A 85 3.67 -7.25 -9.54
C LEU A 85 3.41 -8.39 -8.55
N GLU A 86 3.46 -9.64 -8.99
CA GLU A 86 3.25 -10.81 -8.12
C GLU A 86 4.32 -10.88 -7.02
N LEU A 87 5.60 -10.72 -7.36
CA LEU A 87 6.70 -10.72 -6.40
C LEU A 87 6.51 -9.66 -5.30
N LEU A 88 6.17 -8.44 -5.70
CA LEU A 88 5.99 -7.33 -4.78
C LEU A 88 4.71 -7.46 -3.95
N SER A 89 3.67 -8.12 -4.48
CA SER A 89 2.43 -8.38 -3.74
C SER A 89 2.62 -9.43 -2.65
N VAL A 90 3.42 -10.46 -2.90
CA VAL A 90 3.84 -11.40 -1.84
C VAL A 90 4.55 -10.65 -0.71
N HIS A 91 5.50 -9.77 -1.05
CA HIS A 91 6.21 -8.97 -0.06
C HIS A 91 5.29 -8.01 0.71
N GLU A 92 4.34 -7.37 0.02
CA GLU A 92 3.34 -6.50 0.68
C GLU A 92 2.47 -7.28 1.67
N HIS A 93 2.04 -8.49 1.29
CA HIS A 93 1.26 -9.37 2.16
C HIS A 93 2.06 -9.80 3.39
N ASP A 94 3.32 -10.22 3.20
CA ASP A 94 4.20 -10.62 4.31
C ASP A 94 4.46 -9.46 5.27
N ARG A 95 4.68 -8.24 4.74
CA ARG A 95 4.84 -7.01 5.53
C ARG A 95 3.56 -6.70 6.33
N TRP A 96 2.39 -6.77 5.69
CA TRP A 96 1.10 -6.54 6.34
C TRP A 96 0.84 -7.58 7.44
N CYS A 97 1.11 -8.86 7.18
CA CYS A 97 1.00 -9.93 8.16
C CYS A 97 1.89 -9.68 9.37
N ALA A 98 3.16 -9.33 9.14
CA ALA A 98 4.11 -9.02 10.21
C ALA A 98 3.63 -7.85 11.09
N GLN A 99 3.11 -6.78 10.47
CA GLN A 99 2.54 -5.65 11.19
C GLN A 99 1.34 -6.06 12.05
N ARG A 100 0.41 -6.85 11.48
CA ARG A 100 -0.78 -7.34 12.19
C ARG A 100 -0.41 -8.23 13.37
N VAL A 101 0.51 -9.17 13.18
CA VAL A 101 1.01 -10.04 14.25
C VAL A 101 1.68 -9.21 15.35
N ALA A 102 2.50 -8.21 15.00
CA ALA A 102 3.11 -7.30 15.98
C ALA A 102 2.06 -6.49 16.76
N ALA A 103 0.93 -6.16 16.14
CA ALA A 103 -0.22 -5.52 16.78
C ALA A 103 -1.13 -6.48 17.57
N GLY A 104 -0.73 -7.76 17.69
CA GLY A 104 -1.43 -8.80 18.46
C GLY A 104 -2.58 -9.47 17.72
N TRP A 105 -2.64 -9.36 16.39
CA TRP A 105 -3.61 -10.11 15.60
C TRP A 105 -3.17 -11.56 15.41
N THR A 106 -4.14 -12.46 15.33
CA THR A 106 -3.93 -13.88 15.08
C THR A 106 -4.84 -14.39 13.96
N TYR A 107 -4.44 -15.49 13.34
CA TYR A 107 -5.27 -16.17 12.36
C TYR A 107 -6.54 -16.73 13.00
N ALA A 108 -7.68 -16.47 12.34
CA ALA A 108 -8.90 -17.26 12.52
C ALA A 108 -9.72 -17.25 11.22
N PRO A 109 -10.51 -18.29 10.92
CA PRO A 109 -11.28 -18.38 9.68
C PRO A 109 -12.37 -17.30 9.56
N VAL A 110 -12.74 -16.66 10.66
CA VAL A 110 -13.74 -15.58 10.70
C VAL A 110 -13.07 -14.33 11.29
N ARG A 111 -13.26 -13.19 10.63
CA ARG A 111 -12.76 -11.90 11.09
C ARG A 111 -13.50 -11.46 12.37
N ASP A 112 -12.74 -11.07 13.38
CA ASP A 112 -13.24 -10.47 14.62
C ASP A 112 -12.25 -9.40 15.08
N ASP A 113 -12.60 -8.14 14.88
CA ASP A 113 -11.72 -7.01 15.18
C ASP A 113 -11.53 -6.81 16.70
N ALA A 114 -12.52 -7.20 17.52
CA ALA A 114 -12.43 -7.09 18.97
C ALA A 114 -11.48 -8.14 19.56
N ALA A 115 -11.52 -9.37 19.02
CA ALA A 115 -10.60 -10.45 19.36
C ALA A 115 -9.27 -10.37 18.59
N LYS A 116 -9.13 -9.43 17.64
CA LYS A 116 -8.00 -9.30 16.71
C LYS A 116 -7.75 -10.56 15.87
N HIS A 117 -8.81 -11.14 15.34
CA HIS A 117 -8.74 -12.27 14.43
C HIS A 117 -8.89 -11.84 12.98
N HIS A 118 -8.02 -12.33 12.09
CA HIS A 118 -8.11 -12.06 10.65
C HIS A 118 -7.84 -13.31 9.79
N PRO A 119 -8.70 -13.64 8.81
CA PRO A 119 -8.55 -14.86 8.00
C PRO A 119 -7.37 -14.80 7.04
N SER A 120 -6.99 -13.61 6.57
CA SER A 120 -5.85 -13.45 5.67
C SER A 120 -4.48 -13.57 6.35
N LEU A 121 -4.40 -13.83 7.67
CA LEU A 121 -3.12 -14.11 8.35
C LEU A 121 -2.66 -15.54 8.09
N THR A 122 -2.49 -15.87 6.81
CA THR A 122 -2.13 -17.19 6.29
C THR A 122 -1.10 -17.02 5.16
N PRO A 123 -0.35 -18.07 4.76
CA PRO A 123 0.60 -17.96 3.66
C PRO A 123 -0.05 -17.47 2.35
N TRP A 124 0.69 -16.72 1.54
CA TRP A 124 0.22 -16.19 0.25
C TRP A 124 -0.45 -17.27 -0.64
N SER A 125 0.12 -18.47 -0.66
CA SER A 125 -0.38 -19.60 -1.45
C SER A 125 -1.78 -20.07 -1.06
N GLU A 126 -2.24 -19.74 0.16
CA GLU A 126 -3.54 -20.14 0.69
C GLU A 126 -4.60 -19.04 0.56
N LEU A 127 -4.22 -17.84 0.14
CA LEU A 127 -5.16 -16.76 -0.13
C LEU A 127 -5.99 -17.05 -1.38
N SER A 128 -7.25 -16.62 -1.36
CA SER A 128 -8.05 -16.53 -2.59
C SER A 128 -7.48 -15.44 -3.51
N GLU A 129 -7.74 -15.57 -4.81
CA GLU A 129 -7.32 -14.54 -5.77
C GLU A 129 -7.89 -13.16 -5.45
N SER A 130 -9.11 -13.09 -4.90
CA SER A 130 -9.71 -11.82 -4.46
C SER A 130 -8.96 -11.16 -3.29
N GLU A 131 -8.35 -11.94 -2.40
CA GLU A 131 -7.50 -11.39 -1.33
C GLU A 131 -6.16 -10.93 -1.90
N LYS A 132 -5.51 -11.75 -2.73
CA LYS A 132 -4.25 -11.38 -3.42
C LYS A 132 -4.39 -10.12 -4.27
N ASP A 133 -5.53 -9.93 -4.91
CA ASP A 133 -5.81 -8.75 -5.73
C ASP A 133 -5.79 -7.44 -4.93
N LYS A 134 -6.01 -7.48 -3.61
CA LYS A 134 -5.86 -6.31 -2.74
C LYS A 134 -4.41 -5.86 -2.68
N ASP A 135 -3.48 -6.80 -2.44
CA ASP A 135 -2.04 -6.51 -2.42
C ASP A 135 -1.52 -6.13 -3.81
N ARG A 136 -2.02 -6.77 -4.88
CA ARG A 136 -1.72 -6.37 -6.27
C ARG A 136 -2.20 -4.96 -6.56
N SER A 137 -3.38 -4.57 -6.07
CA SER A 137 -3.90 -3.21 -6.22
C SER A 137 -3.02 -2.19 -5.50
N VAL A 138 -2.58 -2.49 -4.28
CA VAL A 138 -1.62 -1.66 -3.53
C VAL A 138 -0.33 -1.46 -4.34
N VAL A 139 0.30 -2.54 -4.80
CA VAL A 139 1.56 -2.47 -5.54
C VAL A 139 1.39 -1.70 -6.84
N ARG A 140 0.32 -1.97 -7.60
CA ARG A 140 0.03 -1.30 -8.88
C ARG A 140 -0.12 0.22 -8.72
N ARG A 141 -0.51 0.71 -7.53
CA ARG A 141 -0.66 2.15 -7.25
C ARG A 141 0.65 2.85 -6.92
N ILE A 142 1.76 2.14 -6.70
CA ILE A 142 3.05 2.76 -6.33
C ILE A 142 3.51 3.84 -7.33
N PRO A 143 3.52 3.62 -8.66
CA PRO A 143 3.95 4.65 -9.61
C PRO A 143 3.11 5.93 -9.51
N LEU A 144 1.79 5.78 -9.32
CA LEU A 144 0.88 6.90 -9.11
C LEU A 144 1.16 7.63 -7.79
N LEU A 145 1.40 6.90 -6.69
CA LEU A 145 1.75 7.51 -5.41
C LEU A 145 3.04 8.32 -5.53
N LEU A 146 4.07 7.78 -6.19
CA LEU A 146 5.30 8.52 -6.46
C LEU A 146 5.01 9.82 -7.23
N ALA A 147 4.16 9.77 -8.27
CA ALA A 147 3.78 10.95 -9.04
C ALA A 147 3.11 12.04 -8.19
N LEU A 148 2.28 11.67 -7.21
CA LEU A 148 1.67 12.62 -6.26
C LEU A 148 2.72 13.34 -5.40
N GLY A 149 3.88 12.73 -5.17
CA GLY A 149 5.02 13.33 -4.50
C GLY A 149 6.02 14.03 -5.42
N GLY A 150 5.72 14.19 -6.72
CA GLY A 150 6.67 14.73 -7.70
C GLY A 150 7.83 13.79 -8.02
N LEU A 151 7.64 12.49 -7.79
CA LEU A 151 8.60 11.43 -8.07
C LEU A 151 8.10 10.54 -9.21
N ARG A 152 8.98 9.70 -9.72
CA ARG A 152 8.67 8.64 -10.67
C ARG A 152 9.47 7.39 -10.37
N MET A 153 9.00 6.26 -10.85
CA MET A 153 9.78 5.03 -10.88
C MET A 153 10.76 5.06 -12.05
N VAL A 154 12.01 4.65 -11.82
CA VAL A 154 13.03 4.43 -12.85
C VAL A 154 13.66 3.06 -12.69
N ARG A 155 14.00 2.41 -13.80
CA ARG A 155 14.79 1.18 -13.82
C ARG A 155 16.26 1.52 -13.60
N ARG A 156 16.94 0.86 -12.67
CA ARG A 156 18.39 0.95 -12.54
C ARG A 156 18.99 0.24 -13.74
N GLN A 157 19.71 0.98 -14.59
CA GLN A 157 20.53 0.35 -15.61
C GLN A 157 21.68 -0.36 -14.88
N GLY A 158 21.85 -1.66 -15.19
CA GLY A 158 22.95 -2.46 -14.66
C GLY A 158 24.31 -2.00 -15.17
#